data_AF-A0A7K2P302-F1
#
_entry.id   AF-A0A7K2P302-F1
#
_cell.length_a   1.000
_cell.length_b   1.000
_cell.length_c   1.000
_cell.angle_alpha   90.00
_cell.angle_beta   90.00
_cell.angle_gamma   90.00
#
_symmetry.space_group_name_H-M   'P 1'
#
loop_
_entity.id
_entity.type
_entity.pdbx_description
1 polymer ?
#
loop_
_entity_poly.entity_id
_entity_poly.type
_entity_poly.pdbx_seq_one_letter_code
_entity_poly.pdbx_strand_id
1 'polypeptide(L)'
;ALLGPPESSWEGADRSDADLRWARGGREARDRRDQLLPALHALNDRVGWISEGALDYVCRRLTVPPAEAYGVATFYAMFSVRPRPATVLHVCTDLACTAAGSGELCAAVEARLGPESGVKVERSPCLGLCERAPAT
;
A
#
# COMPACT_ATOMS: atom_id res chain seq x y z
N ALA A 1 -12.06 10.84 4.32
CA ALA A 1 -11.36 9.55 4.36
C ALA A 1 -11.99 8.63 3.32
N LEU A 2 -11.21 7.81 2.61
CA LEU A 2 -11.69 6.92 1.52
C LEU A 2 -12.92 6.08 1.91
N LEU A 3 -12.96 5.59 3.15
CA LEU A 3 -14.01 4.69 3.63
C LEU A 3 -15.22 5.40 4.26
N GLY A 4 -15.23 6.73 4.34
CA GLY A 4 -16.25 7.52 5.05
C GLY A 4 -15.97 7.69 6.56
N PRO A 5 -16.88 8.35 7.29
CA PRO A 5 -16.82 8.41 8.75
C PRO A 5 -17.02 7.01 9.37
N PRO A 6 -16.57 6.76 10.61
CA PRO A 6 -16.90 5.53 11.32
C PRO A 6 -18.40 5.51 11.65
N GLU A 7 -19.04 4.34 11.47
CA GLU A 7 -20.50 4.18 11.64
C GLU A 7 -20.84 3.43 12.94
N SER A 8 -19.84 2.81 13.57
CA SER A 8 -20.01 2.02 14.79
C SER A 8 -18.91 2.31 15.80
N SER A 9 -19.18 2.01 17.07
CA SER A 9 -18.20 2.12 18.16
C SER A 9 -16.97 1.25 17.95
N TRP A 10 -17.13 0.17 17.21
CA TRP A 10 -16.04 -0.69 16.79
C TRP A 10 -15.10 0.08 15.85
N GLU A 11 -15.62 0.85 14.91
CA GLU A 11 -14.80 1.63 13.97
C GLU A 11 -14.28 2.96 14.57
N GLY A 12 -14.56 3.23 15.84
CA GLY A 12 -14.15 4.45 16.55
C GLY A 12 -15.19 5.57 16.55
N ALA A 13 -16.47 5.28 16.28
CA ALA A 13 -17.58 6.21 16.50
C ALA A 13 -18.13 6.12 17.93
N ASP A 14 -19.11 6.96 18.26
CA ASP A 14 -19.87 6.81 19.52
C ASP A 14 -20.75 5.55 19.49
N ARG A 15 -20.99 4.96 20.68
CA ARG A 15 -21.89 3.82 20.80
C ARG A 15 -23.32 4.23 20.47
N SER A 16 -23.95 3.48 19.58
CA SER A 16 -25.34 3.67 19.14
C SER A 16 -26.14 2.37 19.17
N ASP A 17 -27.45 2.46 18.94
CA ASP A 17 -28.33 1.29 18.80
C ASP A 17 -27.91 0.35 17.65
N ALA A 18 -27.09 0.83 16.71
CA ALA A 18 -26.52 -0.01 15.66
C ALA A 18 -25.49 -1.01 16.22
N ASP A 19 -24.76 -0.64 17.28
CA ASP A 19 -23.80 -1.51 17.97
C ASP A 19 -24.46 -2.62 18.78
N LEU A 20 -25.76 -2.49 19.09
CA LEU A 20 -26.54 -3.49 19.81
C LEU A 20 -26.95 -4.68 18.92
N ARG A 21 -26.75 -4.58 17.59
CA ARG A 21 -27.10 -5.64 16.64
C ARG A 21 -25.83 -6.29 16.08
N TRP A 22 -25.62 -7.56 16.40
CA TRP A 22 -24.39 -8.31 16.13
C TRP A 22 -24.13 -8.61 14.64
N ALA A 23 -25.12 -8.47 13.76
CA ALA A 23 -24.95 -8.61 12.31
C ALA A 23 -25.83 -7.60 11.56
N ARG A 24 -25.21 -6.58 10.96
CA ARG A 24 -25.85 -5.65 10.01
C ARG A 24 -25.03 -5.56 8.73
N GLY A 25 -25.71 -5.27 7.63
CA GLY A 25 -25.06 -4.88 6.38
C GLY A 25 -24.33 -6.00 5.63
N GLY A 26 -24.54 -7.28 5.94
CA GLY A 26 -23.75 -8.37 5.36
C GLY A 26 -23.71 -8.43 3.82
N ARG A 27 -24.68 -7.86 3.12
CA ARG A 27 -24.64 -7.65 1.65
C ARG A 27 -23.87 -6.37 1.29
N GLU A 28 -24.24 -5.23 1.87
CA GLU A 28 -23.59 -3.93 1.62
C GLU A 28 -22.09 -3.93 1.98
N ALA A 29 -21.68 -4.63 3.04
CA ALA A 29 -20.29 -4.80 3.41
C ALA A 29 -19.52 -5.68 2.41
N ARG A 30 -20.15 -6.73 1.87
CA ARG A 30 -19.55 -7.56 0.82
C ARG A 30 -19.42 -6.80 -0.51
N ASP A 31 -20.35 -5.92 -0.80
CA ASP A 31 -20.32 -5.07 -2.00
C ASP A 31 -19.17 -4.06 -1.97
N ARG A 32 -18.54 -3.83 -0.80
CA ARG A 32 -17.39 -2.94 -0.60
C ARG A 32 -16.04 -3.66 -0.57
N ARG A 33 -15.98 -4.97 -0.85
CA ARG A 33 -14.73 -5.75 -0.81
C ARG A 33 -13.71 -5.26 -1.86
N ASP A 34 -14.19 -4.71 -2.96
CA ASP A 34 -13.38 -4.04 -3.98
C ASP A 34 -12.58 -2.84 -3.43
N GLN A 35 -13.03 -2.22 -2.34
CA GLN A 35 -12.36 -1.09 -1.69
C GLN A 35 -11.11 -1.50 -0.91
N LEU A 36 -10.82 -2.79 -0.74
CA LEU A 36 -9.63 -3.26 -0.01
C LEU A 36 -8.34 -2.73 -0.63
N LEU A 37 -8.16 -2.91 -1.94
CA LEU A 37 -6.93 -2.50 -2.63
C LEU A 37 -6.75 -0.95 -2.61
N PRO A 38 -7.77 -0.14 -2.93
CA PRO A 38 -7.72 1.32 -2.73
C PRO A 38 -7.41 1.74 -1.28
N ALA A 39 -7.94 1.02 -0.28
CA ALA A 39 -7.67 1.31 1.12
C ALA A 39 -6.21 1.04 1.50
N LEU A 40 -5.63 -0.07 1.03
CA LEU A 40 -4.21 -0.37 1.23
C LEU A 40 -3.31 0.66 0.54
N HIS A 41 -3.66 1.12 -0.67
CA HIS A 41 -2.98 2.23 -1.32
C HIS A 41 -3.04 3.51 -0.47
N ALA A 42 -4.23 3.91 -0.01
CA ALA A 42 -4.37 5.11 0.81
C ALA A 42 -3.55 5.06 2.12
N LEU A 43 -3.43 3.88 2.74
CA LEU A 43 -2.57 3.67 3.90
C LEU A 43 -1.08 3.78 3.55
N ASN A 44 -0.67 3.08 2.50
CA ASN A 44 0.71 3.05 2.05
C ASN A 44 1.18 4.43 1.57
N ASP A 45 0.37 5.18 0.84
CA ASP A 45 0.74 6.50 0.30
C ASP A 45 0.87 7.55 1.42
N ARG A 46 0.15 7.36 2.54
CA ARG A 46 0.18 8.27 3.68
C ARG A 46 1.35 8.02 4.62
N VAL A 47 1.75 6.77 4.81
CA VAL A 47 2.72 6.38 5.86
C VAL A 47 3.98 5.72 5.28
N GLY A 48 3.93 5.23 4.05
CA GLY A 48 4.98 4.45 3.41
C GLY A 48 4.85 2.94 3.61
N TRP A 49 4.07 2.49 4.59
CA TRP A 49 3.89 1.08 4.91
C TRP A 49 2.56 0.85 5.62
N ILE A 50 2.15 -0.41 5.72
CA ILE A 50 0.90 -0.83 6.32
C ILE A 50 1.21 -1.49 7.66
N SER A 51 0.83 -0.81 8.75
CA SER A 51 0.94 -1.37 10.10
C SER A 51 -0.18 -2.36 10.40
N GLU A 52 0.05 -3.27 11.35
CA GLU A 52 -0.95 -4.24 11.78
C GLU A 52 -2.26 -3.57 12.24
N GLY A 53 -2.16 -2.48 13.02
CA GLY A 53 -3.33 -1.73 13.47
C GLY A 53 -4.08 -1.05 12.32
N ALA A 54 -3.38 -0.57 11.30
CA ALA A 54 -4.03 0.02 10.12
C ALA A 54 -4.70 -1.06 9.26
N LEU A 55 -4.09 -2.23 9.13
CA LEU A 55 -4.66 -3.38 8.44
C LEU A 55 -5.93 -3.87 9.16
N ASP A 56 -5.87 -4.04 10.49
CA ASP A 56 -7.02 -4.45 11.30
C ASP A 56 -8.18 -3.45 11.19
N TYR A 57 -7.88 -2.15 11.21
CA TYR A 57 -8.87 -1.11 10.99
C TYR A 57 -9.60 -1.28 9.65
N VAL A 58 -8.87 -1.50 8.56
CA VAL A 58 -9.46 -1.72 7.22
C VAL A 58 -10.26 -3.03 7.19
N CYS A 59 -9.75 -4.10 7.79
CA CYS A 59 -10.45 -5.39 7.87
C CYS A 59 -11.81 -5.27 8.55
N ARG A 60 -11.87 -4.52 9.66
CA ARG A 60 -13.11 -4.29 10.40
C ARG A 60 -14.10 -3.45 9.61
N ARG A 61 -13.64 -2.39 8.95
CA ARG A 61 -14.49 -1.53 8.12
C ARG A 61 -15.06 -2.21 6.87
N LEU A 62 -14.29 -3.12 6.27
CA LEU A 62 -14.70 -3.82 5.05
C LEU A 62 -15.28 -5.21 5.34
N THR A 63 -15.34 -5.62 6.61
CA THR A 63 -15.73 -6.99 7.02
C THR A 63 -14.93 -8.06 6.25
N VAL A 64 -13.63 -7.81 6.07
CA VAL A 64 -12.69 -8.73 5.40
C VAL A 64 -11.89 -9.47 6.46
N PRO A 65 -11.70 -10.80 6.35
CA PRO A 65 -10.85 -11.54 7.27
C PRO A 65 -9.40 -11.00 7.26
N PRO A 66 -8.76 -10.77 8.43
CA PRO A 66 -7.39 -10.29 8.50
C PRO A 66 -6.38 -11.13 7.73
N ALA A 67 -6.56 -12.46 7.71
CA ALA A 67 -5.70 -13.37 6.96
C ALA A 67 -5.75 -13.11 5.44
N GLU A 68 -6.93 -12.78 4.91
CA GLU A 68 -7.12 -12.47 3.49
C GLU A 68 -6.49 -11.12 3.15
N ALA A 69 -6.76 -10.10 3.96
CA ALA A 69 -6.18 -8.77 3.78
C ALA A 69 -4.65 -8.79 3.88
N TYR A 70 -4.09 -9.57 4.80
CA TYR A 70 -2.65 -9.78 4.92
C TYR A 70 -2.08 -10.51 3.71
N GLY A 71 -2.78 -11.52 3.19
CA GLY A 71 -2.44 -12.19 1.94
C GLY A 71 -2.35 -11.20 0.77
N VAL A 72 -3.32 -10.31 0.62
CA VAL A 72 -3.30 -9.25 -0.40
C VAL A 72 -2.15 -8.27 -0.18
N ALA A 73 -1.95 -7.80 1.05
CA ALA A 73 -0.90 -6.83 1.39
C ALA A 73 0.52 -7.39 1.16
N THR A 74 0.70 -8.70 1.28
CA THR A 74 1.99 -9.37 1.06
C THR A 74 2.18 -9.87 -0.37
N PHE A 75 1.10 -10.08 -1.11
CA PHE A 75 1.14 -10.51 -2.50
C PHE A 75 1.62 -9.40 -3.45
N TYR A 76 1.13 -8.16 -3.27
CA TYR A 76 1.52 -7.04 -4.11
C TYR A 76 2.85 -6.43 -3.65
N ALA A 77 3.87 -6.52 -4.50
CA ALA A 77 5.22 -6.00 -4.22
C ALA A 77 5.29 -4.48 -3.94
N MET A 78 4.26 -3.73 -4.37
CA MET A 78 4.17 -2.29 -4.16
C MET A 78 3.90 -1.92 -2.69
N PHE A 79 3.33 -2.84 -1.91
CA PHE A 79 3.04 -2.63 -0.49
C PHE A 79 4.18 -3.14 0.39
N SER A 80 4.27 -2.57 1.60
CA SER A 80 5.17 -3.07 2.63
C SER A 80 4.43 -3.21 3.95
N VAL A 81 4.51 -4.40 4.55
CA VAL A 81 4.02 -4.68 5.91
C VAL A 81 5.10 -4.46 6.98
N ARG A 82 6.27 -3.96 6.56
CA ARG A 82 7.37 -3.58 7.45
C ARG A 82 7.62 -2.08 7.32
N PRO A 83 8.13 -1.42 8.38
CA PRO A 83 8.50 -0.02 8.29
C PRO A 83 9.45 0.25 7.13
N ARG A 84 9.05 1.15 6.23
CA ARG A 84 9.89 1.68 5.15
C ARG A 84 9.65 3.18 4.99
N PRO A 85 10.57 3.92 4.36
CA PRO A 85 10.36 5.33 4.06
C PRO A 85 9.12 5.54 3.17
N ALA A 86 8.46 6.67 3.33
CA ALA A 86 7.26 7.03 2.55
C ALA A 86 7.58 7.24 1.06
N THR A 87 8.76 7.77 0.76
CA THR A 87 9.20 7.99 -0.61
C THR A 87 9.99 6.79 -1.10
N VAL A 88 9.53 6.19 -2.20
CA VAL A 88 10.21 5.10 -2.89
C VAL A 88 10.50 5.53 -4.32
N LEU A 89 11.78 5.50 -4.69
CA LEU A 89 12.24 5.79 -6.05
C LEU A 89 12.40 4.46 -6.81
N HIS A 90 11.66 4.31 -7.89
CA HIS A 90 11.59 3.07 -8.66
C HIS A 90 12.50 3.16 -9.88
N VAL A 91 13.60 2.40 -9.91
CA VAL A 91 14.51 2.39 -11.06
C VAL A 91 14.20 1.19 -11.95
N CYS A 92 13.90 1.42 -13.23
CA CYS A 92 13.60 0.36 -14.18
C CYS A 92 14.84 -0.51 -14.46
N THR A 93 14.73 -1.81 -14.23
CA THR A 93 15.79 -2.79 -14.54
C THR A 93 15.37 -3.81 -15.60
N ASP A 94 14.39 -3.45 -16.43
CA ASP A 94 13.96 -4.27 -17.57
C ASP A 94 14.92 -4.12 -18.77
N LEU A 95 14.75 -4.93 -19.81
CA LEU A 95 15.71 -5.13 -20.91
C LEU A 95 16.26 -3.83 -21.51
N ALA A 96 15.38 -2.90 -21.89
CA ALA A 96 15.78 -1.63 -22.52
C ALA A 96 16.59 -0.74 -21.57
N CYS A 97 16.19 -0.66 -20.30
CA CYS A 97 16.88 0.15 -19.30
C CYS A 97 18.19 -0.49 -18.86
N THR A 98 18.25 -1.81 -18.77
CA THR A 98 19.49 -2.55 -18.50
C THR A 98 20.50 -2.35 -19.62
N ALA A 99 20.07 -2.41 -20.89
CA ALA A 99 20.94 -2.12 -22.03
C ALA A 99 21.46 -0.67 -22.05
N ALA A 100 20.72 0.26 -21.45
CA ALA A 100 21.08 1.66 -21.30
C ALA A 100 21.86 1.98 -20.01
N GLY A 101 22.27 0.98 -19.22
CA GLY A 101 23.08 1.18 -18.02
C GLY A 101 22.30 1.45 -16.72
N SER A 102 21.03 1.00 -16.60
CA SER A 102 20.24 1.26 -15.38
C SER A 102 20.82 0.67 -14.09
N GLY A 103 21.66 -0.37 -14.19
CA GLY A 103 22.37 -0.93 -13.04
C GLY A 103 23.37 0.06 -12.41
N GLU A 104 24.11 0.77 -13.25
CA GLU A 104 25.08 1.80 -12.82
C GLU A 104 24.34 3.01 -12.23
N LEU A 105 23.22 3.39 -12.84
CA LEU A 105 22.34 4.44 -12.33
C LEU A 105 21.80 4.09 -10.94
N CYS A 106 21.30 2.86 -10.74
CA CYS A 106 20.78 2.40 -9.45
C CYS A 106 21.86 2.51 -8.36
N ALA A 107 23.07 2.02 -8.64
CA ALA A 107 24.19 2.10 -7.71
C ALA A 107 24.61 3.55 -7.39
N ALA A 108 24.66 4.43 -8.40
CA ALA A 108 24.99 5.84 -8.22
C ALA A 108 23.94 6.58 -7.37
N VAL A 109 22.65 6.26 -7.59
CA VAL A 109 21.53 6.85 -6.85
C VAL A 109 21.51 6.35 -5.40
N GLU A 110 21.72 5.05 -5.18
CA GLU A 110 21.84 4.48 -3.82
C GLU A 110 23.00 5.11 -3.04
N ALA A 111 24.17 5.26 -3.68
CA ALA A 111 25.34 5.89 -3.07
C ALA A 111 25.11 7.37 -2.72
N ARG A 112 24.31 8.07 -3.53
CA ARG A 112 24.04 9.50 -3.35
C ARG A 112 22.92 9.78 -2.36
N LEU A 113 21.85 8.97 -2.36
CA LEU A 113 20.71 9.19 -1.48
C LEU A 113 20.96 8.62 -0.09
N GLY A 114 21.67 7.49 0.06
CA GLY A 114 21.99 6.93 1.37
C GLY A 114 20.75 6.67 2.27
N PRO A 115 20.95 6.05 3.44
CA PRO A 115 19.86 5.74 4.36
C PRO A 115 19.24 6.97 5.04
N GLU A 116 19.98 8.07 5.12
CA GLU A 116 19.51 9.30 5.79
C GLU A 116 18.59 10.17 4.93
N SER A 117 18.54 9.96 3.61
CA SER A 117 17.65 10.74 2.73
C SER A 117 16.17 10.52 3.00
N GLY A 118 15.79 9.45 3.70
CA GLY A 118 14.40 9.05 3.83
C GLY A 118 13.76 8.63 2.49
N VAL A 119 14.59 8.26 1.49
CA VAL A 119 14.14 7.71 0.21
C VAL A 119 14.65 6.28 0.08
N LYS A 120 13.75 5.34 -0.21
CA LYS A 120 14.14 3.98 -0.56
C LYS A 120 14.29 3.87 -2.07
N VAL A 121 15.44 3.41 -2.55
CA VAL A 121 15.62 3.04 -3.95
C VAL A 121 15.15 1.59 -4.12
N GLU A 122 14.25 1.35 -5.07
CA GLU A 122 13.71 0.03 -5.37
C GLU A 122 13.93 -0.28 -6.85
N ARG A 123 14.48 -1.45 -7.14
CA ARG A 123 14.58 -1.94 -8.52
C ARG A 123 13.20 -2.39 -8.96
N SER A 124 12.75 -1.90 -10.10
CA SER A 124 11.40 -2.18 -10.59
C SER A 124 11.40 -2.72 -12.01
N PRO A 125 10.41 -3.56 -12.36
CA PRO A 125 10.16 -3.94 -13.74
C PRO A 125 9.82 -2.73 -14.64
N CYS A 126 9.49 -3.00 -15.90
CA CYS A 126 9.15 -1.99 -16.89
C CYS A 126 8.24 -0.86 -16.36
N LEU A 127 8.67 0.39 -16.59
CA LEU A 127 7.92 1.61 -16.31
C LEU A 127 7.24 2.21 -17.57
N GLY A 128 7.34 1.54 -18.71
CA GLY A 128 6.72 1.98 -19.96
C GLY A 128 7.38 3.19 -20.64
N LEU A 129 8.61 3.55 -20.25
CA LEU A 129 9.38 4.69 -20.75
C LEU A 129 10.63 4.24 -21.52
N CYS A 130 10.48 3.22 -22.37
CA CYS A 130 11.60 2.57 -23.06
C CYS A 130 12.36 3.52 -24.00
N GLU A 131 11.67 4.50 -24.58
CA GLU A 131 12.22 5.53 -25.46
C GLU A 131 13.07 6.58 -24.73
N ARG A 132 12.99 6.61 -23.39
CA ARG A 132 13.77 7.48 -22.49
C ARG A 132 14.62 6.68 -21.51
N ALA A 133 14.99 5.45 -21.87
CA ALA A 133 15.84 4.63 -21.02
C ALA A 133 17.15 5.38 -20.66
N PRO A 134 17.63 5.29 -19.40
CA PRO A 134 17.02 4.61 -18.25
C PRO A 134 15.86 5.39 -17.60
N ALA A 135 14.79 4.68 -17.22
CA ALA A 135 13.64 5.24 -16.50
C ALA A 135 13.78 5.10 -14.98
N THR A 136 13.40 6.15 -14.24
CA THR A 136 13.44 6.27 -12.77
C THR A 136 12.19 6.93 -12.22
#